data_AF-A0A7S1X9S1-F1
#
_entry.id   AF-A0A7S1X9S1-F1
#
_cell.length_a   1.000
_cell.length_b   1.000
_cell.length_c   1.000
_cell.angle_alpha   90.00
_cell.angle_beta   90.00
_cell.angle_gamma   90.00
#
_symmetry.space_group_name_H-M   'P 1'
#
loop_
_entity.id
_entity.type
_entity.pdbx_description
1 polymer ?
#
loop_
_entity_poly.entity_id
_entity_poly.type
_entity_poly.pdbx_seq_one_letter_code
_entity_poly.pdbx_strand_id
1 'polypeptide(L)'
;KKPNPAPESVSKPLRQLHLDLGQADFSVSKCPVCGLMYAKGEQADEKIHSEYHRKAVKGFAFKGLKNGRVLFTDATGYILMILPGDPASHRQKVKELCDHIEAELGTPHGWLQNVESKAFLYVSKKHAVLGVALMESIRRARRVAFVDGASAAQDHRTDCLFGPSLRSEGGRASTPATGGVVTTASGGVSVPAVCGIRAIWVASSFRR
;
A
#
# COMPACT_ATOMS: atom_id res chain seq x y z
N LYS A 1 -24.30 -52.68 -49.07
CA LYS A 1 -24.77 -51.70 -48.05
C LYS A 1 -23.63 -51.47 -47.07
N LYS A 2 -22.99 -50.29 -47.09
CA LYS A 2 -21.98 -49.93 -46.08
C LYS A 2 -22.70 -49.43 -44.81
N PRO A 3 -22.28 -49.83 -43.60
CA PRO A 3 -22.88 -49.30 -42.38
C PRO A 3 -22.38 -47.87 -42.10
N ASN A 4 -23.30 -47.03 -41.64
CA ASN A 4 -23.09 -45.61 -41.34
C ASN A 4 -22.23 -45.45 -40.07
N PRO A 5 -21.30 -44.48 -39.98
CA PRO A 5 -20.53 -44.26 -38.76
C PRO A 5 -21.40 -43.62 -37.67
N ALA A 6 -21.19 -44.06 -36.42
CA ALA A 6 -21.89 -43.56 -35.24
C ALA A 6 -21.45 -42.12 -34.90
N PRO A 7 -22.34 -41.26 -34.36
CA PRO A 7 -21.99 -39.89 -34.02
C PRO A 7 -21.06 -39.85 -32.81
N GLU A 8 -19.88 -39.25 -32.98
CA GLU A 8 -18.95 -38.92 -31.90
C GLU A 8 -19.64 -37.97 -30.91
N SER A 9 -19.66 -38.37 -29.63
CA SER A 9 -20.28 -37.59 -28.57
C SER A 9 -19.38 -36.41 -28.20
N VAL A 10 -19.76 -35.21 -28.64
CA VAL A 10 -19.13 -33.96 -28.21
C VAL A 10 -19.40 -33.78 -26.71
N SER A 11 -18.39 -34.05 -25.88
CA SER A 11 -18.44 -33.79 -24.44
C SER A 11 -18.57 -32.30 -24.19
N LYS A 12 -19.79 -31.84 -23.86
CA LYS A 12 -20.02 -30.44 -23.49
C LYS A 12 -19.18 -30.11 -22.25
N PRO A 13 -18.47 -28.97 -22.21
CA PRO A 13 -17.72 -28.58 -21.03
C PRO A 13 -18.69 -28.38 -19.87
N LEU A 14 -18.52 -29.18 -18.82
CA LEU A 14 -19.32 -29.07 -17.61
C LEU A 14 -19.01 -27.72 -16.96
N ARG A 15 -20.03 -26.87 -16.82
CA ARG A 15 -19.92 -25.63 -16.04
C ARG A 15 -20.10 -25.96 -14.57
N GLN A 16 -19.12 -25.58 -13.76
CA GLN A 16 -19.26 -25.60 -12.30
C GLN A 16 -20.36 -24.60 -11.91
N LEU A 17 -21.40 -25.11 -11.27
CA LEU A 17 -22.49 -24.31 -10.72
C LEU A 17 -22.28 -24.20 -9.21
N HIS A 18 -22.53 -23.01 -8.64
CA HIS A 18 -22.52 -22.81 -7.20
C HIS A 18 -23.92 -23.10 -6.65
N LEU A 19 -23.99 -24.02 -5.69
CA LEU A 19 -25.22 -24.29 -4.94
C LEU A 19 -25.24 -23.34 -3.74
N ASP A 20 -26.01 -22.26 -3.85
CA ASP A 20 -26.25 -21.36 -2.73
C ASP A 20 -27.29 -21.99 -1.80
N LEU A 21 -26.80 -22.68 -0.77
CA LEU A 21 -27.63 -23.35 0.24
C LEU A 21 -27.93 -22.47 1.45
N GLY A 22 -27.81 -21.13 1.33
CA GLY A 22 -28.06 -20.22 2.44
C GLY A 22 -27.09 -20.46 3.62
N GLN A 23 -25.87 -20.92 3.32
CA GLN A 23 -24.82 -21.05 4.33
C GLN A 23 -24.44 -19.66 4.83
N ALA A 24 -24.46 -19.45 6.15
CA ALA A 24 -24.17 -18.16 6.77
C ALA A 24 -22.72 -17.68 6.55
N ASP A 25 -21.83 -18.57 6.08
CA ASP A 25 -20.39 -18.31 5.96
C ASP A 25 -19.89 -18.27 4.51
N PHE A 26 -20.47 -17.37 3.71
CA PHE A 26 -19.68 -16.64 2.69
C PHE A 26 -18.87 -15.53 3.37
N SER A 27 -18.25 -15.84 4.51
CA SER A 27 -17.67 -14.83 5.38
C SER A 27 -16.36 -14.35 4.77
N VAL A 28 -16.36 -13.07 4.38
CA VAL A 28 -15.14 -12.34 4.03
C VAL A 28 -14.18 -12.48 5.21
N SER A 29 -13.05 -13.12 4.96
CA SER A 29 -12.08 -13.44 6.01
C SER A 29 -10.76 -12.74 5.74
N LYS A 30 -10.08 -12.33 6.82
CA LYS A 30 -8.76 -11.72 6.75
C LYS A 30 -7.70 -12.81 6.61
N CYS A 31 -6.82 -12.70 5.62
CA CYS A 31 -5.63 -13.52 5.56
C CYS A 31 -4.71 -13.19 6.76
N PRO A 32 -4.29 -14.18 7.56
CA PRO A 32 -3.45 -13.93 8.75
C PRO A 32 -2.02 -13.48 8.39
N VAL A 33 -1.60 -13.69 7.14
CA VAL A 33 -0.23 -13.37 6.69
C VAL A 33 -0.20 -12.04 5.92
N CYS A 34 -1.02 -11.88 4.89
CA CYS A 34 -0.99 -10.67 4.05
C CYS A 34 -2.01 -9.61 4.47
N GLY A 35 -2.95 -9.94 5.37
CA GLY A 35 -3.94 -9.01 5.88
C GLY A 35 -5.09 -8.67 4.92
N LEU A 36 -5.12 -9.21 3.70
CA LEU A 36 -6.19 -8.99 2.73
C LEU A 36 -7.50 -9.63 3.20
N MET A 37 -8.59 -8.89 3.10
CA MET A 37 -9.96 -9.39 3.27
C MET A 37 -10.43 -10.00 1.94
N TYR A 38 -10.85 -11.27 1.93
CA TYR A 38 -11.33 -11.95 0.72
C TYR A 38 -12.38 -13.00 1.08
N ALA A 39 -13.28 -13.32 0.15
CA ALA A 39 -14.21 -14.43 0.30
C ALA A 39 -13.50 -15.76 0.04
N LYS A 40 -13.41 -16.62 1.07
CA LYS A 40 -12.89 -17.98 0.91
C LYS A 40 -13.89 -18.82 0.11
N GLY A 41 -13.40 -19.62 -0.83
CA GLY A 41 -14.23 -20.46 -1.69
C GLY A 41 -14.74 -19.80 -2.97
N GLU A 42 -14.64 -18.47 -3.11
CA GLU A 42 -14.93 -17.78 -4.37
C GLU A 42 -13.65 -17.74 -5.23
N GLN A 43 -13.70 -18.38 -6.40
CA GLN A 43 -12.51 -18.59 -7.24
C GLN A 43 -11.92 -17.26 -7.73
N ALA A 44 -12.75 -16.25 -7.97
CA ALA A 44 -12.28 -14.91 -8.35
C ALA A 44 -11.48 -14.26 -7.22
N ASP A 45 -12.01 -14.28 -6.00
CA ASP A 45 -11.38 -13.72 -4.80
C ASP A 45 -10.11 -14.48 -4.40
N GLU A 46 -10.10 -15.81 -4.51
CA GLU A 46 -8.92 -16.62 -4.21
C GLU A 46 -7.76 -16.36 -5.16
N LYS A 47 -8.05 -16.07 -6.43
CA LYS A 47 -7.03 -15.66 -7.41
C LYS A 47 -6.43 -14.31 -7.04
N ILE A 48 -7.28 -13.32 -6.72
CA ILE A 48 -6.83 -11.98 -6.28
C ILE A 48 -6.00 -12.10 -5.00
N HIS A 49 -6.49 -12.88 -4.02
CA HIS A 49 -5.77 -13.13 -2.78
C HIS A 49 -4.41 -13.76 -3.04
N SER A 50 -4.31 -14.79 -3.89
CA SER A 50 -3.04 -15.46 -4.19
C SER A 50 -2.02 -14.51 -4.81
N GLU A 51 -2.45 -13.66 -5.75
CA GLU A 51 -1.59 -12.66 -6.38
C GLU A 51 -1.13 -11.59 -5.39
N TYR A 52 -2.05 -11.07 -4.58
CA TYR A 52 -1.75 -10.09 -3.54
C TYR A 52 -0.83 -10.67 -2.47
N HIS A 53 -1.13 -11.88 -1.98
CA HIS A 53 -0.35 -12.57 -0.96
C HIS A 53 1.09 -12.75 -1.41
N ARG A 54 1.32 -13.16 -2.67
CA ARG A 54 2.66 -13.28 -3.23
C ARG A 54 3.42 -11.94 -3.21
N LYS A 55 2.76 -10.82 -3.53
CA LYS A 55 3.36 -9.48 -3.51
C LYS A 55 3.63 -9.02 -2.07
N ALA A 56 2.64 -9.14 -1.19
CA ALA A 56 2.71 -8.67 0.20
C ALA A 56 3.72 -9.44 1.06
N VAL A 57 3.91 -10.74 0.81
CA VAL A 57 4.81 -11.59 1.62
C VAL A 57 6.26 -11.53 1.13
N LYS A 58 6.48 -11.43 -0.19
CA LYS A 58 7.85 -11.42 -0.73
C LYS A 58 8.55 -10.07 -0.58
N GLY A 59 7.80 -9.00 -0.34
CA GLY A 59 8.33 -7.64 -0.29
C GLY A 59 8.97 -7.22 -1.61
N PHE A 60 9.69 -6.10 -1.60
CA PHE A 60 10.40 -5.64 -2.80
C PHE A 60 11.77 -6.32 -2.90
N ALA A 61 11.95 -7.16 -3.92
CA ALA A 61 13.19 -7.91 -4.12
C ALA A 61 14.38 -6.96 -4.34
N PHE A 62 15.38 -7.09 -3.47
CA PHE A 62 16.53 -6.19 -3.42
C PHE A 62 17.82 -6.99 -3.53
N LYS A 63 18.29 -7.18 -4.76
CA LYS A 63 19.64 -7.70 -4.99
C LYS A 63 20.63 -6.72 -4.36
N GLY A 64 21.46 -7.21 -3.44
CA GLY A 64 22.35 -6.38 -2.63
C GLY A 64 23.14 -5.37 -3.46
N LEU A 65 23.22 -4.12 -2.98
CA LEU A 65 24.04 -3.09 -3.58
C LEU A 65 25.49 -3.28 -3.13
N LYS A 66 26.41 -3.41 -4.09
CA LYS A 66 27.85 -3.39 -3.79
C LYS A 66 28.22 -2.03 -3.19
N ASN A 67 29.01 -2.05 -2.12
CA ASN A 67 29.47 -0.85 -1.38
C ASN A 67 28.33 0.04 -0.88
N GLY A 68 27.23 -0.56 -0.42
CA GLY A 68 26.13 0.18 0.19
C GLY A 68 26.52 0.77 1.55
N ARG A 69 26.06 2.00 1.84
CA ARG A 69 26.24 2.65 3.14
C ARG A 69 25.22 2.15 4.16
N VAL A 70 25.62 1.18 5.00
CA VAL A 70 24.80 0.65 6.10
C VAL A 70 24.90 1.58 7.32
N LEU A 71 23.76 2.01 7.85
CA LEU A 71 23.69 2.89 9.02
C LEU A 71 23.36 2.16 10.32
N PHE A 72 22.62 1.06 10.22
CA PHE A 72 22.15 0.28 11.37
C PHE A 72 21.97 -1.17 10.98
N THR A 73 22.12 -2.09 11.92
CA THR A 73 21.92 -3.54 11.70
C THR A 73 21.32 -4.15 12.96
N ASP A 74 20.37 -5.07 12.79
CA ASP A 74 19.77 -5.84 13.87
C ASP A 74 19.73 -7.35 13.54
N ALA A 75 19.00 -8.11 14.37
CA ALA A 75 18.86 -9.55 14.23
C ALA A 75 18.14 -9.97 12.93
N THR A 76 17.29 -9.11 12.36
CA THR A 76 16.38 -9.40 11.25
C THR A 76 16.78 -8.73 9.93
N GLY A 77 17.52 -7.63 9.99
CA GLY A 77 17.88 -6.84 8.82
C GLY A 77 18.85 -5.70 9.13
N TYR A 78 18.90 -4.72 8.23
CA TYR A 78 19.77 -3.55 8.32
C TYR A 78 19.17 -2.35 7.58
N ILE A 79 19.57 -1.14 7.98
CA ILE A 79 19.19 0.11 7.32
C ILE A 79 20.32 0.55 6.39
N LEU A 80 20.00 0.74 5.13
CA LEU A 80 20.88 1.23 4.08
C LEU A 80 20.49 2.66 3.68
N MET A 81 21.46 3.58 3.58
CA MET A 81 21.22 4.94 3.08
C MET A 81 21.78 5.13 1.68
N ILE A 82 20.95 5.63 0.76
CA ILE A 82 21.30 5.98 -0.61
C ILE A 82 21.10 7.49 -0.80
N LEU A 83 22.13 8.16 -1.32
CA LEU A 83 22.14 9.59 -1.63
C LEU A 83 21.87 9.85 -3.13
N PRO A 84 21.39 11.05 -3.49
CA PRO A 84 21.21 11.44 -4.90
C PRO A 84 22.49 11.42 -5.75
N GLY A 85 23.66 11.52 -5.10
CA GLY A 85 24.98 11.46 -5.73
C GLY A 85 25.62 10.06 -5.78
N ASP A 86 24.96 9.02 -5.25
CA ASP A 86 25.48 7.65 -5.28
C ASP A 86 25.42 7.05 -6.71
N PRO A 87 26.09 5.92 -6.99
CA PRO A 87 26.15 5.33 -8.32
C PRO A 87 24.78 5.11 -8.99
N ALA A 88 24.73 5.19 -10.32
CA ALA A 88 23.47 5.05 -11.08
C ALA A 88 22.71 3.74 -10.77
N SER A 89 23.42 2.66 -10.46
CA SER A 89 22.82 1.38 -10.05
C SER A 89 22.03 1.48 -8.73
N HIS A 90 22.53 2.25 -7.76
CA HIS A 90 21.86 2.48 -6.48
C HIS A 90 20.60 3.33 -6.70
N ARG A 91 20.75 4.41 -7.47
CA ARG A 91 19.64 5.34 -7.78
C ARG A 91 18.55 4.66 -8.59
N GLN A 92 18.90 3.81 -9.55
CA GLN A 92 17.93 3.03 -10.31
C GLN A 92 17.11 2.12 -9.41
N LYS A 93 17.74 1.52 -8.38
CA LYS A 93 17.02 0.65 -7.44
C LYS A 93 16.02 1.42 -6.58
N VAL A 94 16.35 2.66 -6.21
CA VAL A 94 15.40 3.57 -5.53
C VAL A 94 14.24 3.93 -6.45
N LYS A 95 14.49 4.19 -7.74
CA LYS A 95 13.40 4.48 -8.71
C LYS A 95 12.44 3.31 -8.87
N GLU A 96 12.95 2.10 -9.07
CA GLU A 96 12.12 0.89 -9.14
C GLU A 96 11.28 0.69 -7.87
N LEU A 97 11.86 1.01 -6.71
CA LEU A 97 11.15 0.94 -5.44
C LEU A 97 10.08 2.04 -5.33
N CYS A 98 10.37 3.26 -5.77
CA CYS A 98 9.39 4.34 -5.84
C CYS A 98 8.21 3.95 -6.74
N ASP A 99 8.47 3.40 -7.93
CA ASP A 99 7.42 2.93 -8.85
C ASP A 99 6.54 1.85 -8.20
N HIS A 100 7.15 0.94 -7.46
CA HIS A 100 6.43 -0.09 -6.72
C HIS A 100 5.51 0.52 -5.65
N ILE A 101 6.01 1.49 -4.88
CA ILE A 101 5.24 2.18 -3.84
C ILE A 101 4.12 3.03 -4.45
N GLU A 102 4.41 3.75 -5.53
CA GLU A 102 3.43 4.57 -6.24
C GLU A 102 2.27 3.71 -6.76
N ALA A 103 2.59 2.55 -7.33
CA ALA A 103 1.58 1.57 -7.76
C ALA A 103 0.77 1.01 -6.58
N GLU A 104 1.38 0.77 -5.43
CA GLU A 104 0.67 0.32 -4.22
C GLU A 104 -0.23 1.41 -3.60
N LEU A 105 0.19 2.68 -3.66
CA LEU A 105 -0.56 3.82 -3.13
C LEU A 105 -1.58 4.38 -4.13
N GLY A 106 -1.56 3.93 -5.39
CA GLY A 106 -2.40 4.45 -6.46
C GLY A 106 -2.05 5.88 -6.88
N THR A 107 -0.80 6.30 -6.68
CA THR A 107 -0.32 7.63 -7.08
C THR A 107 0.21 7.62 -8.51
N PRO A 108 0.20 8.77 -9.23
CA PRO A 108 0.80 8.86 -10.55
C PRO A 108 2.28 8.48 -10.55
N HIS A 109 2.73 7.88 -11.65
CA HIS A 109 4.14 7.52 -11.84
C HIS A 109 5.04 8.76 -11.76
N GLY A 110 6.14 8.66 -11.02
CA GLY A 110 7.13 9.72 -10.82
C GLY A 110 6.78 10.74 -9.73
N TRP A 111 5.66 10.57 -9.01
CA TRP A 111 5.24 11.46 -7.92
C TRP A 111 6.27 11.52 -6.77
N LEU A 112 6.92 10.41 -6.44
CA LEU A 112 7.99 10.33 -5.44
C LEU A 112 9.36 10.75 -6.00
N GLN A 113 9.55 10.66 -7.31
CA GLN A 113 10.86 10.83 -7.96
C GLN A 113 11.14 12.26 -8.42
N ASN A 114 10.14 13.15 -8.36
CA ASN A 114 10.25 14.55 -8.79
C ASN A 114 11.12 15.43 -7.88
N VAL A 115 11.55 14.95 -6.71
CA VAL A 115 12.42 15.69 -5.77
C VAL A 115 13.63 14.85 -5.39
N GLU A 116 14.81 15.46 -5.44
CA GLU A 116 16.04 14.85 -4.94
C GLU A 116 15.92 14.53 -3.44
N SER A 117 15.84 13.23 -3.14
CA SER A 117 15.59 12.73 -1.80
C SER A 117 16.70 11.77 -1.36
N LYS A 118 17.02 11.78 -0.07
CA LYS A 118 17.85 10.74 0.56
C LYS A 118 16.94 9.57 0.88
N ALA A 119 17.30 8.37 0.44
CA ALA A 119 16.52 7.16 0.68
C ALA A 119 17.14 6.32 1.79
N PHE A 120 16.32 5.95 2.78
CA PHE A 120 16.68 5.02 3.84
C PHE A 120 15.87 3.75 3.64
N LEU A 121 16.55 2.64 3.36
CA LEU A 121 15.92 1.35 3.07
C LEU A 121 16.16 0.39 4.23
N TYR A 122 15.09 -0.17 4.79
CA TYR A 122 15.21 -1.30 5.69
C TYR A 122 15.20 -2.60 4.88
N VAL A 123 16.32 -3.31 4.89
CA VAL A 123 16.54 -4.53 4.10
C VAL A 123 16.66 -5.72 5.04
N SER A 124 15.86 -6.76 4.80
CA SER A 124 15.95 -8.01 5.53
C SER A 124 17.19 -8.82 5.13
N LYS A 125 17.62 -9.74 6.00
CA LYS A 125 18.68 -10.72 5.68
C LYS A 125 18.36 -11.61 4.46
N LYS A 126 17.08 -11.71 4.06
CA LYS A 126 16.63 -12.42 2.86
C LYS A 126 16.67 -11.55 1.60
N HIS A 127 17.37 -10.41 1.63
CA HIS A 127 17.53 -9.51 0.48
C HIS A 127 16.20 -8.96 -0.08
N ALA A 128 15.27 -8.65 0.82
CA ALA A 128 14.02 -7.96 0.50
C ALA A 128 13.94 -6.64 1.28
N VAL A 129 13.56 -5.56 0.61
CA VAL A 129 13.24 -4.27 1.24
C VAL A 129 11.87 -4.42 1.91
N LEU A 130 11.84 -4.20 3.22
CA LEU A 130 10.61 -4.27 4.03
C LEU A 130 10.09 -2.88 4.38
N GLY A 131 10.92 -1.84 4.25
CA GLY A 131 10.49 -0.47 4.49
C GLY A 131 11.43 0.55 3.86
N VAL A 132 10.90 1.76 3.67
CA VAL A 132 11.61 2.90 3.10
C VAL A 132 11.17 4.19 3.76
N ALA A 133 12.11 5.11 3.94
CA ALA A 133 11.84 6.52 4.19
C ALA A 133 12.58 7.37 3.17
N LEU A 134 11.84 8.23 2.46
CA LEU A 134 12.37 9.23 1.55
C LEU A 134 12.40 10.57 2.25
N MET A 135 13.58 11.15 2.38
CA MET A 135 13.82 12.39 3.12
C MET A 135 14.21 13.49 2.15
N GLU A 136 13.55 14.63 2.24
CA GLU A 136 13.87 15.83 1.48
C GLU A 136 14.32 16.97 2.42
N SER A 137 15.10 17.91 1.89
CA SER A 137 15.47 19.11 2.63
C SER A 137 14.34 20.12 2.53
N ILE A 138 13.82 20.57 3.67
CA ILE A 138 12.82 21.64 3.74
C ILE A 138 13.38 22.83 4.50
N ARG A 139 12.70 23.97 4.42
CA ARG A 139 13.03 25.17 5.20
C ARG A 139 11.99 25.48 6.25
N ARG A 140 10.73 25.09 5.99
CA ARG A 140 9.58 25.44 6.81
C ARG A 140 8.57 24.30 6.80
N ALA A 141 7.85 24.14 7.91
CA ALA A 141 6.74 23.21 8.06
C ALA A 141 5.58 23.90 8.79
N ARG A 142 4.38 23.31 8.74
CA ARG A 142 3.23 23.79 9.53
C ARG A 142 2.88 22.77 10.60
N ARG A 143 2.44 23.27 11.75
CA ARG A 143 1.83 22.42 12.77
C ARG A 143 0.46 21.99 12.29
N VAL A 144 0.15 20.73 12.54
CA VAL A 144 -1.13 20.11 12.24
C VAL A 144 -1.97 20.16 13.50
N ALA A 145 -3.24 20.56 13.37
CA ALA A 145 -4.19 20.54 14.47
C ALA A 145 -5.11 19.32 14.31
N PHE A 146 -5.41 18.68 15.43
CA PHE A 146 -6.42 17.64 15.49
C PHE A 146 -7.71 18.29 15.96
N VAL A 147 -8.76 18.19 15.15
CA VAL A 147 -10.08 18.62 15.57
C VAL A 147 -10.85 17.37 15.99
N ASP A 148 -11.18 17.29 17.27
CA ASP A 148 -12.07 16.25 17.78
C ASP A 148 -13.49 16.52 17.26
N GLY A 149 -14.14 15.48 16.71
CA GLY A 149 -15.41 15.56 15.99
C GLY A 149 -16.63 16.04 16.80
N ALA A 150 -16.45 16.55 18.02
CA ALA A 150 -17.52 17.08 18.86
C ALA A 150 -17.80 18.59 18.64
N SER A 151 -16.95 19.33 17.91
CA SER A 151 -17.13 20.79 17.73
C SER A 151 -17.17 21.26 16.27
N ALA A 152 -17.31 20.36 15.28
CA ALA A 152 -17.38 20.72 13.86
C ALA A 152 -18.77 21.24 13.41
N ALA A 153 -19.46 21.97 14.28
CA ALA A 153 -20.77 22.56 14.00
C ALA A 153 -20.76 24.08 14.25
N GLN A 154 -19.76 24.79 13.71
CA GLN A 154 -19.94 26.15 13.20
C GLN A 154 -18.64 26.64 12.55
N ASP A 155 -18.83 27.22 11.37
CA ASP A 155 -17.95 28.13 10.65
C ASP A 155 -16.77 27.60 9.81
N HIS A 156 -16.96 27.90 8.51
CA HIS A 156 -15.99 28.34 7.51
C HIS A 156 -15.35 27.29 6.60
N ARG A 157 -15.47 27.59 5.28
CA ARG A 157 -14.97 26.88 4.10
C ARG A 157 -13.64 26.17 4.38
N THR A 158 -13.71 24.86 4.54
CA THR A 158 -12.58 23.97 4.78
C THR A 158 -12.14 23.36 3.44
N ASP A 159 -10.97 23.77 2.93
CA ASP A 159 -10.31 23.08 1.82
C ASP A 159 -9.58 21.84 2.36
N CYS A 160 -10.22 20.68 2.20
CA CYS A 160 -9.60 19.38 2.50
C CYS A 160 -8.61 19.01 1.40
N LEU A 161 -7.32 18.93 1.73
CA LEU A 161 -6.23 18.63 0.78
C LEU A 161 -6.01 17.13 0.51
N PHE A 162 -6.78 16.23 1.12
CA PHE A 162 -6.70 14.78 0.87
C PHE A 162 -8.10 14.16 0.68
N GLY A 163 -8.44 13.87 -0.58
CA GLY A 163 -9.52 12.95 -0.98
C GLY A 163 -10.83 13.60 -1.50
N PRO A 164 -11.40 13.13 -2.62
CA PRO A 164 -12.67 13.63 -3.13
C PRO A 164 -13.85 13.16 -2.27
N SER A 165 -14.84 14.03 -2.16
CA SER A 165 -16.09 13.83 -1.44
C SER A 165 -16.88 12.64 -2.01
N LEU A 166 -16.76 11.47 -1.39
CA LEU A 166 -17.68 10.35 -1.60
C LEU A 166 -18.91 10.57 -0.71
N ARG A 167 -19.97 11.13 -1.30
CA ARG A 167 -21.32 11.07 -0.74
C ARG A 167 -21.72 9.61 -0.62
N SER A 168 -21.91 9.13 0.61
CA SER A 168 -22.57 7.86 0.89
C SER A 168 -23.98 8.15 1.41
N GLU A 169 -24.99 7.83 0.60
CA GLU A 169 -26.35 7.69 1.08
C GLU A 169 -26.55 6.29 1.68
N GLY A 170 -27.10 6.26 2.90
CA GLY A 170 -27.93 5.18 3.43
C GLY A 170 -27.26 3.86 3.82
N GLY A 171 -27.12 3.60 5.13
CA GLY A 171 -26.95 2.23 5.63
C GLY A 171 -26.43 2.07 7.05
N ARG A 172 -27.36 1.93 8.01
CA ARG A 172 -27.29 1.35 9.37
C ARG A 172 -25.94 1.25 10.11
N ALA A 173 -25.88 2.02 11.20
CA ALA A 173 -25.20 1.82 12.49
C ALA A 173 -24.08 0.76 12.58
N SER A 174 -22.85 1.25 12.59
CA SER A 174 -21.75 0.65 13.35
C SER A 174 -21.01 1.78 14.08
N THR A 175 -20.51 1.46 15.28
CA THR A 175 -19.82 2.33 16.25
C THR A 175 -19.00 3.47 15.62
N PRO A 176 -19.04 4.71 16.15
CA PRO A 176 -18.18 5.76 15.67
C PRO A 176 -16.74 5.40 16.03
N ALA A 177 -15.99 4.92 15.04
CA ALA A 177 -14.55 5.08 15.09
C ALA A 177 -14.31 6.58 15.27
N THR A 178 -13.60 6.96 16.33
CA THR A 178 -13.21 8.35 16.60
C THR A 178 -12.23 8.78 15.51
N GLY A 179 -12.76 9.06 14.33
CA GLY A 179 -12.02 9.54 13.17
C GLY A 179 -11.70 10.99 13.42
N GLY A 180 -10.53 11.25 14.03
CA GLY A 180 -10.00 12.59 14.12
C GLY A 180 -9.72 13.13 12.72
N VAL A 181 -10.30 14.27 12.38
CA VAL A 181 -9.94 14.96 11.14
C VAL A 181 -8.63 15.69 11.38
N VAL A 182 -7.64 15.37 10.56
CA VAL A 182 -6.33 16.02 10.56
C VAL A 182 -6.44 17.23 9.65
N THR A 183 -6.55 18.42 10.22
CA THR A 183 -6.56 19.66 9.44
C THR A 183 -5.26 20.43 9.64
N THR A 184 -4.78 21.03 8.56
CA THR A 184 -3.82 22.13 8.72
C THR A 184 -4.58 23.26 9.40
N ALA A 185 -4.13 23.70 10.57
CA ALA A 185 -4.74 24.84 11.24
C ALA A 185 -4.80 26.01 10.24
N SER A 186 -6.01 26.41 9.85
CA SER A 186 -6.22 27.57 8.98
C SER A 186 -5.65 28.79 9.70
N GLY A 187 -4.53 29.32 9.21
CA GLY A 187 -3.77 30.40 9.86
C GLY A 187 -2.52 29.98 10.64
N GLY A 188 -2.15 28.70 10.64
CA GLY A 188 -0.92 28.24 11.30
C GLY A 188 0.35 28.87 10.70
N VAL A 189 1.08 29.63 11.51
CA VAL A 189 2.39 30.20 11.16
C VAL A 189 3.35 29.06 10.79
N SER A 190 3.97 29.17 9.62
CA SER A 190 5.00 28.21 9.23
C SER A 190 6.23 28.38 10.13
N VAL A 191 6.73 27.27 10.67
CA VAL A 191 7.90 27.24 11.56
C VAL A 191 9.13 26.72 10.80
N PRO A 192 10.35 27.13 11.16
CA PRO A 192 11.56 26.56 10.59
C PRO A 192 11.61 25.03 10.78
N ALA A 193 12.02 24.33 9.73
CA ALA A 193 12.24 22.88 9.74
C ALA A 193 13.34 22.55 8.74
N VAL A 194 14.07 21.45 8.96
CA VAL A 194 15.26 21.09 8.15
C VAL A 194 15.01 19.86 7.28
N CYS A 195 14.19 18.92 7.76
CA CYS A 195 13.98 17.63 7.11
C CYS A 195 12.49 17.32 6.98
N GLY A 196 12.07 17.06 5.74
CA GLY A 196 10.72 16.60 5.41
C GLY A 196 10.75 15.10 5.11
N ILE A 197 9.79 14.36 5.65
CA ILE A 197 9.54 12.98 5.23
C ILE A 197 8.60 13.06 4.04
N ARG A 198 9.13 12.85 2.83
CA ARG A 198 8.35 12.86 1.59
C ARG A 198 7.44 11.65 1.49
N ALA A 199 8.00 10.50 1.84
CA ALA A 199 7.26 9.24 1.93
C ALA A 199 7.86 8.33 2.98
N ILE A 200 7.00 7.60 3.66
CA ILE A 200 7.36 6.49 4.51
C ILE A 200 6.47 5.30 4.14
N TRP A 201 7.09 4.17 3.85
CA TRP A 201 6.37 2.96 3.47
C TRP A 201 6.98 1.76 4.16
N VAL A 202 6.12 0.81 4.53
CA VAL A 202 6.49 -0.48 5.11
C VAL A 202 5.65 -1.53 4.40
N ALA A 203 6.23 -2.67 4.05
CA ALA A 203 5.48 -3.79 3.47
C ALA A 203 4.32 -4.19 4.39
N SER A 204 3.13 -4.42 3.81
CA SER A 204 1.89 -4.64 4.57
C SER A 204 2.03 -5.70 5.68
N SER A 205 2.65 -6.84 5.35
CA SER A 205 2.88 -7.97 6.28
C SER A 205 3.82 -7.66 7.45
N PHE A 206 4.46 -6.49 7.47
CA PHE A 206 5.41 -6.04 8.49
C PHE A 206 4.93 -4.79 9.24
N ARG A 207 3.68 -4.36 9.02
CA ARG A 207 3.02 -3.30 9.79
C ARG A 207 2.43 -3.89 11.08
N ARG A 208 2.24 -3.06 12.11
CA ARG A 208 1.60 -3.45 13.37
C ARG A 208 0.08 -3.31 13.27
#